data_AF-A0A3D0ZSA4-F1
#
_entry.id   AF-A0A3D0ZSA4-F1
#
_cell.length_a   1.000
_cell.length_b   1.000
_cell.length_c   1.000
_cell.angle_alpha   90.00
_cell.angle_beta   90.00
_cell.angle_gamma   90.00
#
_symmetry.space_group_name_H-M   'P 1'
#
loop_
_entity.id
_entity.type
_entity.pdbx_description
1 polymer ?
#
loop_
_entity_poly.entity_id
_entity_poly.type
_entity_poly.pdbx_seq_one_letter_code
_entity_poly.pdbx_strand_id
1 'polypeptide(L)'
;GEGWGKANNRVIGDWSALREVEPDSRCRALRDHTRKFSLDFWDKAGFDVSKLNTGQNYALVIPRPVDRRYYLVGGNFRTILSYNCANKYAVSVGLLADRILIN
;
A
#
# COMPACT_ATOMS: atom_id res chain seq x y z
N GLY A 1 -10.76 12.96 -2.29
CA GLY A 1 -9.57 12.60 -3.10
C GLY A 1 -9.30 11.11 -2.96
N GLU A 2 -8.52 10.53 -3.87
CA GLU A 2 -8.33 9.07 -3.98
C GLU A 2 -7.66 8.37 -2.77
N GLY A 3 -7.10 9.14 -1.82
CA GLY A 3 -6.35 8.61 -0.69
C GLY A 3 -4.99 8.03 -1.09
N TRP A 4 -4.13 7.77 -0.10
CA TRP A 4 -2.83 7.11 -0.32
C TRP A 4 -2.94 5.59 -0.13
N GLY A 5 -3.86 5.13 0.71
CA GLY A 5 -3.96 3.75 1.12
C GLY A 5 -4.43 3.63 2.56
N LYS A 6 -4.11 2.49 3.19
CA LYS A 6 -4.52 2.16 4.55
C LYS A 6 -3.56 1.17 5.20
N ALA A 7 -3.25 1.41 6.47
CA ALA A 7 -2.54 0.45 7.31
C ALA A 7 -3.43 -0.74 7.68
N ASN A 8 -2.85 -1.93 7.68
CA ASN A 8 -3.54 -3.18 7.98
C ASN A 8 -2.73 -4.01 8.98
N ASN A 9 -3.36 -4.27 10.12
CA ASN A 9 -2.76 -5.04 11.23
C ASN A 9 -3.53 -6.34 11.52
N ARG A 10 -4.55 -6.68 10.71
CA ARG A 10 -5.44 -7.82 10.96
C ARG A 10 -4.89 -9.14 10.42
N VAL A 11 -4.00 -9.06 9.44
CA VAL A 11 -3.51 -10.21 8.66
C VAL A 11 -2.01 -10.36 8.85
N ILE A 12 -1.55 -11.60 8.97
CA ILE A 12 -0.13 -11.98 8.95
C ILE A 12 0.01 -13.14 7.96
N GLY A 13 0.96 -13.04 7.03
CA GLY A 13 1.20 -14.06 6.02
C GLY A 13 2.32 -13.69 5.06
N ASP A 14 2.72 -14.67 4.25
CA ASP A 14 3.63 -14.46 3.12
C ASP A 14 2.81 -14.15 1.85
N TRP A 15 3.10 -13.00 1.26
CA TRP A 15 2.45 -12.49 0.06
C TRP A 15 3.44 -12.33 -1.10
N SER A 16 4.65 -12.88 -0.97
CA SER A 16 5.72 -12.77 -1.95
C SER A 16 5.32 -13.29 -3.34
N ALA A 17 4.48 -14.32 -3.40
CA ALA A 17 3.94 -14.89 -4.63
C ALA A 17 3.04 -13.91 -5.43
N LEU A 18 2.56 -12.84 -4.79
CA LEU A 18 1.73 -11.81 -5.45
C LEU A 18 2.55 -10.62 -5.97
N ARG A 19 3.87 -10.60 -5.77
CA ARG A 19 4.78 -9.52 -6.21
C ARG A 19 4.58 -9.18 -7.69
N GLU A 20 4.67 -7.90 -8.03
CA GLU A 20 4.68 -7.44 -9.42
C GLU A 20 5.89 -8.00 -10.16
N VAL A 21 5.66 -8.61 -11.32
CA VAL A 21 6.71 -9.29 -12.10
C VAL A 21 7.56 -8.26 -12.84
N GLU A 22 6.92 -7.23 -13.37
CA GLU A 22 7.58 -6.17 -14.16
C GLU A 22 7.25 -4.78 -13.62
N PRO A 23 7.81 -4.40 -12.45
CA PRO A 23 7.57 -3.08 -11.88
C PRO A 23 8.28 -1.99 -12.70
N ASP A 24 7.70 -0.78 -12.72
CA ASP A 24 8.31 0.39 -13.37
C ASP A 24 9.73 0.65 -12.81
N SER A 25 10.71 0.50 -13.70
CA SER A 25 12.14 0.49 -13.36
C SER A 25 12.65 1.82 -12.84
N ARG A 26 11.93 2.93 -13.06
CA ARG A 26 12.30 4.26 -12.58
C ARG A 26 12.18 4.40 -11.06
N CYS A 27 11.41 3.53 -10.41
CA CYS A 27 11.26 3.55 -8.96
C CYS A 27 11.51 2.16 -8.34
N ARG A 28 12.71 1.96 -7.78
CA ARG A 28 13.13 0.72 -7.11
C ARG A 28 12.16 0.24 -6.03
N ALA A 29 11.50 1.15 -5.31
CA ALA A 29 10.54 0.81 -4.27
C ALA A 29 9.36 -0.03 -4.77
N LEU A 30 9.01 0.07 -6.06
CA LEU A 30 7.92 -0.70 -6.67
C LEU A 30 8.22 -2.20 -6.76
N ARG A 31 9.49 -2.62 -6.64
CA ARG A 31 9.88 -4.04 -6.62
C ARG A 31 9.35 -4.79 -5.39
N ASP A 32 9.01 -4.06 -4.34
CA ASP A 32 8.47 -4.64 -3.10
C ASP A 32 6.93 -4.65 -3.08
N HIS A 33 6.27 -4.22 -4.16
CA HIS A 33 4.82 -4.16 -4.25
C HIS A 33 4.28 -5.48 -4.80
N THR A 34 3.10 -5.88 -4.34
CA THR A 34 2.30 -6.84 -5.09
C THR A 34 1.77 -6.21 -6.37
N ARG A 35 1.31 -7.05 -7.30
CA ARG A 35 0.33 -6.62 -8.30
C ARG A 35 -0.85 -5.95 -7.61
N LYS A 36 -1.57 -5.11 -8.35
CA LYS A 36 -2.78 -4.48 -7.85
C LYS A 36 -3.97 -5.43 -7.98
N PHE A 37 -4.72 -5.60 -6.90
CA PHE A 37 -5.95 -6.39 -6.85
C PHE A 37 -7.14 -5.54 -6.38
N SER A 38 -8.35 -6.03 -6.63
CA SER A 38 -9.59 -5.36 -6.22
C SER A 38 -9.78 -5.37 -4.70
N LEU A 39 -10.66 -4.51 -4.20
CA LEU A 39 -11.05 -4.55 -2.79
C LEU A 39 -11.70 -5.89 -2.39
N ASP A 40 -12.50 -6.50 -3.27
CA ASP A 40 -13.10 -7.82 -3.02
C ASP A 40 -12.04 -8.91 -2.80
N PHE A 41 -10.96 -8.91 -3.58
CA PHE A 41 -9.84 -9.82 -3.38
C PHE A 41 -9.22 -9.64 -1.99
N TRP A 42 -8.93 -8.39 -1.62
CA TRP A 42 -8.28 -8.08 -0.34
C TRP A 42 -9.18 -8.36 0.86
N ASP A 43 -10.49 -8.08 0.75
CA ASP A 43 -11.48 -8.36 1.78
C ASP A 43 -11.60 -9.87 2.04
N LYS A 44 -11.69 -10.68 0.96
CA LYS A 44 -11.66 -12.15 1.05
C LYS A 44 -10.35 -12.69 1.63
N ALA A 45 -9.24 -11.99 1.42
CA ALA A 45 -7.95 -12.28 2.03
C ALA A 45 -7.83 -11.81 3.50
N GLY A 46 -8.88 -11.22 4.07
CA GLY A 46 -8.97 -10.82 5.48
C GLY A 46 -8.49 -9.39 5.78
N PHE A 47 -8.14 -8.61 4.76
CA PHE A 47 -7.69 -7.24 4.94
C PHE A 47 -8.87 -6.30 5.20
N ASP A 48 -8.76 -5.42 6.20
CA ASP A 48 -9.66 -4.26 6.32
C ASP A 48 -9.55 -3.30 5.11
N VAL A 49 -10.58 -3.32 4.26
CA VAL A 49 -10.75 -2.45 3.09
C VAL A 49 -11.66 -1.24 3.35
N SER A 50 -12.19 -1.08 4.57
CA SER A 50 -13.11 0.02 4.87
C SER A 50 -12.44 1.38 4.65
N LYS A 51 -13.22 2.34 4.13
CA LYS A 51 -12.80 3.71 3.78
C LYS A 51 -11.80 3.81 2.61
N LEU A 52 -11.44 2.71 1.94
CA LEU A 52 -10.75 2.75 0.66
C LEU A 52 -11.73 3.08 -0.47
N ASN A 53 -11.21 3.64 -1.58
CA ASN A 53 -12.01 3.96 -2.74
C ASN A 53 -12.36 2.67 -3.53
N THR A 54 -13.65 2.40 -3.72
CA THR A 54 -14.15 1.21 -4.43
C THR A 54 -13.85 1.21 -5.92
N GLY A 55 -13.52 2.36 -6.53
CA GLY A 55 -13.15 2.48 -7.94
C GLY A 55 -11.68 2.17 -8.26
N GLN A 56 -10.91 1.65 -7.29
CA GLN A 56 -9.47 1.46 -7.43
C GLN A 56 -9.00 0.05 -7.07
N ASN A 57 -7.90 -0.37 -7.70
CA ASN A 57 -7.14 -1.53 -7.29
C ASN A 57 -5.93 -1.13 -6.44
N TYR A 58 -5.62 -1.95 -5.45
CA TYR A 58 -4.60 -1.69 -4.43
C TYR A 58 -3.50 -2.74 -4.47
N ALA A 59 -2.26 -2.30 -4.24
CA ALA A 59 -1.13 -3.19 -4.01
C ALA A 59 -0.86 -3.30 -2.51
N LEU A 60 -0.26 -4.40 -2.09
CA LEU A 60 0.24 -4.60 -0.75
C LEU A 60 1.72 -4.20 -0.68
N VAL A 61 2.08 -3.46 0.37
CA VAL A 61 3.46 -3.07 0.67
C VAL A 61 3.81 -3.40 2.11
N ILE A 62 5.04 -3.91 2.30
CA ILE A 62 5.66 -4.15 3.60
C ILE A 62 6.96 -3.34 3.63
N PRO A 63 6.97 -2.09 4.14
CA PRO A 63 8.11 -1.19 4.03
C PRO A 63 9.40 -1.73 4.67
N ARG A 64 9.24 -2.57 5.69
CA ARG A 64 10.30 -3.38 6.31
C ARG A 64 9.74 -4.75 6.64
N PRO A 65 10.28 -5.85 6.08
CA PRO A 65 9.78 -7.21 6.33
C PRO A 65 9.70 -7.57 7.82
N VAL A 66 10.63 -7.08 8.63
CA VAL A 66 10.69 -7.33 10.08
C VAL A 66 9.55 -6.71 10.87
N ASP A 67 8.92 -5.65 10.36
CA ASP A 67 7.91 -4.90 11.11
C ASP A 67 6.55 -5.61 11.11
N ARG A 68 6.31 -6.57 10.21
CA ARG A 68 5.01 -7.26 10.00
C ARG A 68 3.82 -6.30 9.91
N ARG A 69 4.05 -5.08 9.41
CA ARG A 69 3.00 -4.09 9.14
C ARG A 69 2.72 -4.04 7.64
N TYR A 70 1.45 -4.23 7.31
CA TYR A 70 0.97 -4.31 5.95
C TYR A 70 0.24 -3.03 5.59
N TYR A 71 0.36 -2.60 4.34
CA TYR A 71 -0.34 -1.42 3.84
C TYR A 71 -0.94 -1.73 2.48
N LEU A 72 -2.24 -1.54 2.34
CA LEU A 72 -2.89 -1.49 1.03
C LEU A 72 -2.71 -0.10 0.48
N VAL A 73 -1.96 0.03 -0.61
CA VAL A 73 -1.58 1.31 -1.22
C VAL A 73 -2.17 1.46 -2.62
N GLY A 74 -2.69 2.64 -2.91
CA GLY A 74 -3.44 2.95 -4.14
C GLY A 74 -3.39 4.44 -4.45
N GLY A 75 -4.25 4.90 -5.36
CA GLY A 75 -4.45 6.31 -5.69
C GLY A 75 -3.16 7.15 -5.72
N ASN A 76 -2.99 7.97 -4.69
CA ASN A 76 -1.92 8.96 -4.57
C ASN A 76 -0.56 8.40 -4.12
N PHE A 77 -0.47 7.12 -3.74
CA PHE A 77 0.79 6.57 -3.22
C PHE A 77 1.94 6.66 -4.23
N ARG A 78 1.64 6.44 -5.52
CA ARG A 78 2.64 6.56 -6.59
C ARG A 78 3.10 8.01 -6.77
N THR A 79 2.22 8.98 -6.56
CA THR A 79 2.56 10.42 -6.55
C THR A 79 3.46 10.77 -5.37
N ILE A 80 3.25 10.18 -4.19
CA ILE A 80 4.16 10.38 -3.06
C ILE A 80 5.53 9.76 -3.36
N LEU A 81 5.57 8.57 -3.95
CA LEU A 81 6.82 7.92 -4.36
C LEU A 81 7.60 8.71 -5.43
N SER A 82 6.95 9.55 -6.24
CA SER A 82 7.68 10.39 -7.20
C SER A 82 8.45 11.54 -6.55
N TYR A 83 8.13 11.92 -5.30
CA TYR A 83 8.96 12.85 -4.52
C TYR A 83 10.21 12.16 -3.97
N ASN A 84 10.04 10.95 -3.44
CA ASN A 84 11.14 10.10 -2.99
C ASN A 84 10.74 8.64 -3.12
N CYS A 85 11.46 7.92 -3.97
CA CYS A 85 11.19 6.51 -4.27
C CYS A 85 11.64 5.58 -3.12
N ALA A 86 10.94 5.66 -2.00
CA ALA A 86 11.14 4.81 -0.83
C ALA A 86 9.78 4.51 -0.15
N ASN A 87 9.43 3.23 -0.02
CA ASN A 87 8.16 2.81 0.59
C ASN A 87 7.99 3.33 2.03
N LYS A 88 9.07 3.32 2.82
CA LYS A 88 9.06 3.86 4.19
C LYS A 88 8.76 5.36 4.21
N TYR A 89 9.29 6.13 3.26
CA TYR A 89 9.00 7.56 3.14
C TYR A 89 7.52 7.77 2.81
N ALA A 90 7.01 7.09 1.77
CA ALA A 90 5.63 7.27 1.33
C ALA A 90 4.59 6.84 2.38
N VAL A 91 4.85 5.74 3.09
CA VAL A 91 4.01 5.32 4.23
C VAL A 91 4.06 6.34 5.37
N SER A 92 5.23 6.87 5.72
CA SER A 92 5.33 7.91 6.77
C SER A 92 4.53 9.16 6.41
N VAL A 93 4.58 9.62 5.16
CA VAL A 93 3.79 10.76 4.68
C VAL A 93 2.29 10.46 4.78
N GLY A 94 1.86 9.27 4.35
CA GLY A 94 0.46 8.84 4.45
C GLY A 94 -0.05 8.81 5.89
N LEU A 95 0.70 8.17 6.80
CA LEU A 95 0.36 8.11 8.22
C LEU A 95 0.31 9.50 8.88
N LEU A 96 1.21 10.40 8.50
CA LEU A 96 1.17 11.78 8.96
C LEU A 96 -0.09 12.51 8.46
N ALA A 97 -0.43 12.36 7.18
CA ALA A 97 -1.65 12.94 6.61
C ALA A 97 -2.90 12.44 7.33
N ASP A 98 -3.00 11.13 7.59
CA ASP A 98 -4.10 10.54 8.36
C ASP A 98 -4.19 11.15 9.76
N ARG A 99 -3.05 11.37 10.43
CA ARG A 99 -3.03 11.94 11.79
C ARG A 99 -3.46 13.41 11.84
N ILE A 100 -3.16 14.17 10.78
CA ILE A 100 -3.55 15.59 10.66
C ILE A 100 -5.06 15.72 10.44
N LEU A 101 -5.65 14.87 9.59
CA LEU A 101 -7.08 14.90 9.26
C LEU A 101 -8.02 14.45 10.38
N ILE A 102 -7.47 13.87 11.47
CA ILE A 102 -8.23 13.44 12.65
C ILE A 102 -8.35 14.58 13.69
N ASN A 103 -7.62 15.69 13.51
CA ASN A 103 -7.76 16.92 14.31
C ASN A 103 -8.68 17.93 13.61
#